data_AF-A0A954Z0F4-F1
#
_entry.id   AF-A0A954Z0F4-F1
#
_cell.length_a   1.000
_cell.length_b   1.000
_cell.length_c   1.000
_cell.angle_alpha   90.00
_cell.angle_beta   90.00
_cell.angle_gamma   90.00
#
_symmetry.space_group_name_H-M   'P 1'
#
loop_
_entity.id
_entity.type
_entity.pdbx_description
1 polymer ?
#
loop_
_entity_poly.entity_id
_entity_poly.type
_entity_poly.pdbx_seq_one_letter_code
_entity_poly.pdbx_strand_id
1 'polypeptide(L)'
;VLGIGEIGLNKNTPNEATIFCEHLELAASRDELILIHTPHLEDKYKGTRMILDMLKNESRIKPERVIVDHAEEHTIGLIRDAGFWCGMTMYPVTKCTPQRSVDMIEKFGTDRICVNSAGDWGPSQPMAVP
;
A
#
# COMPACT_ATOMS: atom_id res chain seq x y z
N VAL A 1 0.85 -19.04 8.35
CA VAL A 1 0.91 -17.57 8.14
C VAL A 1 1.19 -17.35 6.66
N LEU A 2 0.60 -16.34 6.02
CA LEU A 2 0.78 -16.07 4.58
C LEU A 2 1.69 -14.87 4.28
N GLY A 3 1.86 -13.98 5.26
CA GLY A 3 2.64 -12.75 5.13
C GLY A 3 2.59 -11.93 6.40
N ILE A 4 3.25 -10.77 6.36
CA ILE A 4 3.30 -9.76 7.42
C ILE A 4 2.49 -8.54 6.98
N GLY A 5 1.54 -8.12 7.81
CA GLY A 5 0.73 -6.93 7.59
C GLY A 5 -0.41 -6.79 8.60
N GLU A 6 -1.10 -5.66 8.67
CA GLU A 6 -0.74 -4.39 8.00
C GLU A 6 0.41 -3.70 8.74
N ILE A 7 1.48 -3.34 8.02
CA ILE A 7 2.64 -2.60 8.56
C ILE A 7 2.91 -1.34 7.72
N GLY A 8 3.59 -0.34 8.26
CA GLY A 8 3.90 0.88 7.50
C GLY A 8 4.13 2.08 8.38
N LEU A 9 3.84 3.25 7.83
CA LEU A 9 3.90 4.54 8.53
C LEU A 9 2.48 5.13 8.61
N ASN A 10 2.25 6.02 9.59
CA ASN A 10 1.02 6.79 9.67
C ASN A 10 1.28 8.29 9.89
N LYS A 11 2.20 8.63 10.78
CA LYS A 11 2.61 10.02 11.07
C LYS A 11 4.05 10.32 10.65
N ASN A 12 4.69 9.39 9.96
CA ASN A 12 6.06 9.52 9.44
C ASN A 12 7.09 9.82 10.54
N THR A 13 6.88 9.27 11.75
CA THR A 13 7.76 9.54 12.89
C THR A 13 9.02 8.66 12.85
N PRO A 14 10.12 9.07 13.51
CA PRO A 14 11.30 8.22 13.64
C PRO A 14 11.00 6.87 14.28
N ASN A 15 10.11 6.82 15.28
CA ASN A 15 9.74 5.57 15.94
C ASN A 15 9.00 4.62 14.99
N GLU A 16 8.06 5.15 14.19
CA GLU A 16 7.38 4.36 13.15
C GLU A 16 8.40 3.82 12.14
N ALA A 17 9.36 4.65 11.71
CA ALA A 17 10.40 4.23 10.77
C ALA A 17 11.30 3.12 11.32
N THR A 18 11.74 3.21 12.58
CA THR A 18 12.54 2.16 13.24
C THR A 18 11.80 0.83 13.24
N ILE A 19 10.55 0.84 13.71
CA ILE A 19 9.73 -0.38 13.80
C ILE A 19 9.39 -0.92 12.41
N PHE A 20 9.16 -0.04 11.43
CA PHE A 20 8.93 -0.47 10.06
C PHE A 20 10.14 -1.21 9.49
N CYS A 21 11.37 -0.72 9.69
CA CYS A 21 12.59 -1.42 9.30
C CYS A 21 12.72 -2.80 9.98
N GLU A 22 12.37 -2.91 11.26
CA GLU A 22 12.37 -4.19 11.98
C GLU A 22 11.36 -5.19 11.39
N HIS A 23 10.18 -4.71 10.99
CA HIS A 23 9.21 -5.55 10.27
C HIS A 23 9.73 -6.01 8.90
N LEU A 24 10.43 -5.14 8.17
CA LEU A 24 11.04 -5.49 6.88
C LEU A 24 12.13 -6.55 7.04
N GLU A 25 12.98 -6.43 8.07
CA GLU A 25 13.99 -7.47 8.40
C GLU A 25 13.31 -8.81 8.73
N LEU A 26 12.24 -8.78 9.52
CA LEU A 26 11.50 -9.99 9.87
C LEU A 26 10.87 -10.64 8.63
N ALA A 27 10.29 -9.85 7.72
CA ALA A 27 9.73 -10.34 6.47
C ALA A 27 10.81 -10.96 5.57
N ALA A 28 11.94 -10.25 5.41
CA ALA A 28 13.06 -10.67 4.57
C ALA A 28 13.72 -11.96 5.08
N SER A 29 13.95 -12.07 6.39
CA SER A 29 14.57 -13.26 7.00
C SER A 29 13.72 -14.52 6.90
N ARG A 30 12.40 -14.36 6.68
CA ARG A 30 11.43 -15.45 6.57
C ARG A 30 10.90 -15.66 5.15
N ASP A 31 11.31 -14.84 4.19
CA ASP A 31 10.76 -14.78 2.83
C ASP A 31 9.22 -14.70 2.80
N GLU A 32 8.63 -13.89 3.68
CA GLU A 32 7.17 -13.73 3.81
C GLU A 32 6.65 -12.62 2.87
N LEU A 33 5.38 -12.71 2.47
CA LEU A 33 4.70 -11.63 1.73
C LEU A 33 4.50 -10.40 2.63
N ILE A 34 4.38 -9.21 2.04
CA ILE A 34 4.22 -7.96 2.81
C ILE A 34 2.99 -7.18 2.34
N LEU A 35 2.14 -6.79 3.30
CA LEU A 35 1.04 -5.86 3.11
C LEU A 35 1.33 -4.55 3.85
N ILE A 36 1.46 -3.48 3.07
CA ILE A 36 1.80 -2.14 3.53
C ILE A 36 0.56 -1.27 3.65
N HIS A 37 0.41 -0.62 4.79
CA HIS A 37 -0.52 0.48 4.99
C HIS A 37 0.18 1.82 4.71
N THR A 38 -0.37 2.62 3.79
CA THR A 38 0.11 4.00 3.55
C THR A 38 -0.61 5.01 4.46
N PRO A 39 0.08 6.09 4.92
CA PRO A 39 -0.53 7.11 5.77
C PRO A 39 -1.80 7.74 5.20
N HIS A 40 -2.53 8.45 6.06
CA HIS A 40 -3.72 9.21 5.70
C HIS A 40 -3.41 10.68 5.34
N LEU A 41 -4.33 11.32 4.60
CA LEU A 41 -4.41 12.76 4.40
C LEU A 41 -3.06 13.41 3.99
N GLU A 42 -2.63 14.44 4.70
CA GLU A 42 -1.44 15.26 4.39
C GLU A 42 -0.13 14.49 4.41
N ASP A 43 -0.06 13.40 5.19
CA ASP A 43 1.13 12.57 5.32
C ASP A 43 1.27 11.53 4.20
N LYS A 44 0.20 11.28 3.43
CA LYS A 44 0.12 10.16 2.46
C LYS A 44 1.22 10.20 1.41
N TYR A 45 1.40 11.33 0.73
CA TYR A 45 2.39 11.43 -0.36
C TYR A 45 3.82 11.26 0.17
N LYS A 46 4.17 12.02 1.22
CA LYS A 46 5.50 11.97 1.83
C LYS A 46 5.80 10.57 2.40
N GLY A 47 4.87 10.02 3.14
CA GLY A 47 5.05 8.71 3.78
C GLY A 47 5.06 7.57 2.78
N THR A 48 4.27 7.63 1.70
CA THR A 48 4.37 6.65 0.61
C THR A 48 5.79 6.65 0.02
N ARG A 49 6.36 7.83 -0.26
CA ARG A 49 7.75 7.91 -0.74
C ARG A 49 8.76 7.32 0.25
N MET A 50 8.62 7.67 1.54
CA MET A 50 9.50 7.13 2.59
C MET A 50 9.41 5.60 2.66
N ILE A 51 8.20 5.04 2.62
CA ILE A 51 7.98 3.60 2.62
C ILE A 51 8.64 2.94 1.39
N LEU A 52 8.46 3.51 0.20
CA LEU A 52 9.07 2.98 -1.03
C LEU A 52 10.60 3.02 -0.97
N ASP A 53 11.19 4.10 -0.43
CA ASP A 53 12.64 4.22 -0.25
C ASP A 53 13.16 3.18 0.75
N MET A 54 12.47 2.97 1.87
CA MET A 54 12.81 1.94 2.87
C MET A 54 12.71 0.52 2.31
N LEU A 55 11.65 0.21 1.55
CA LEU A 55 11.50 -1.08 0.86
C LEU A 55 12.62 -1.33 -0.14
N LYS A 56 12.98 -0.33 -0.95
CA LYS A 56 14.06 -0.44 -1.95
C LYS A 56 15.45 -0.61 -1.32
N ASN A 57 15.64 -0.11 -0.10
CA ASN A 57 16.89 -0.27 0.64
C ASN A 57 17.09 -1.69 1.17
N GLU A 58 16.03 -2.50 1.25
CA GLU A 58 16.13 -3.91 1.65
C GLU A 58 16.16 -4.83 0.41
N SER A 59 17.36 -5.12 -0.09
CA SER A 59 17.58 -5.88 -1.33
C SER A 59 17.00 -7.30 -1.37
N ARG A 60 16.73 -7.91 -0.21
CA ARG A 60 16.10 -9.25 -0.14
C ARG A 60 14.61 -9.20 -0.44
N ILE A 61 13.97 -8.04 -0.28
CA ILE A 61 12.54 -7.87 -0.55
C ILE A 61 12.35 -7.64 -2.06
N LYS A 62 11.58 -8.54 -2.68
CA LYS A 62 11.24 -8.45 -4.10
C LYS A 62 9.95 -7.66 -4.30
N PRO A 63 9.90 -6.65 -5.20
CA PRO A 63 8.70 -5.83 -5.36
C PRO A 63 7.41 -6.60 -5.67
N GLU A 64 7.48 -7.70 -6.41
CA GLU A 64 6.33 -8.57 -6.71
C GLU A 64 5.73 -9.28 -5.49
N ARG A 65 6.41 -9.27 -4.33
CA ARG A 65 5.98 -9.88 -3.07
C ARG A 65 5.40 -8.87 -2.07
N VAL A 66 5.28 -7.61 -2.46
CA VAL A 66 4.79 -6.53 -1.62
C VAL A 66 3.60 -5.84 -2.28
N ILE A 67 2.54 -5.66 -1.52
CA ILE A 67 1.41 -4.79 -1.87
C ILE A 67 1.43 -3.53 -1.03
N VAL A 68 1.46 -2.38 -1.70
CA VAL A 68 1.32 -1.05 -1.11
C VAL A 68 -0.13 -0.62 -1.24
N ASP A 69 -0.86 -0.70 -0.13
CA ASP A 69 -2.31 -0.52 -0.11
C ASP A 69 -2.73 0.92 0.18
N HIS A 70 -4.01 1.18 -0.03
CA HIS A 70 -4.65 2.49 0.08
C HIS A 70 -4.03 3.55 -0.85
N ALA A 71 -3.64 3.14 -2.05
CA ALA A 71 -3.18 4.06 -3.07
C ALA A 71 -4.30 5.04 -3.48
N GLU A 72 -3.88 6.24 -3.84
CA GLU A 72 -4.72 7.32 -4.36
C GLU A 72 -4.07 7.87 -5.65
N GLU A 73 -4.73 8.79 -6.34
CA GLU A 73 -4.33 9.29 -7.67
C GLU A 73 -2.92 9.85 -7.71
N HIS A 74 -2.49 10.44 -6.60
CA HIS A 74 -1.19 11.09 -6.47
C HIS A 74 -0.09 10.16 -5.97
N THR A 75 -0.41 8.90 -5.61
CA THR A 75 0.56 7.90 -5.14
C THR A 75 0.65 6.65 -6.01
N ILE A 76 -0.39 6.31 -6.77
CA ILE A 76 -0.42 5.14 -7.66
C ILE A 76 0.79 5.09 -8.61
N GLY A 77 1.15 6.23 -9.21
CA GLY A 77 2.32 6.31 -10.11
C GLY A 77 3.62 5.92 -9.40
N LEU A 78 3.84 6.44 -8.19
CA LEU A 78 5.04 6.15 -7.40
C LEU A 78 5.18 4.66 -7.08
N ILE A 79 4.07 4.03 -6.70
CA ILE A 79 4.03 2.62 -6.32
C ILE A 79 4.32 1.73 -7.54
N ARG A 80 3.66 2.03 -8.67
CA ARG A 80 3.80 1.24 -9.90
C ARG A 80 5.16 1.40 -10.55
N ASP A 81 5.68 2.62 -10.62
CA ASP A 81 7.02 2.90 -11.16
C ASP A 81 8.11 2.22 -10.33
N ALA A 82 7.84 1.94 -9.05
CA ALA A 82 8.71 1.16 -8.17
C ALA A 82 8.54 -0.36 -8.29
N GLY A 83 7.59 -0.85 -9.09
CA GLY A 83 7.38 -2.27 -9.40
C GLY A 83 6.55 -3.05 -8.36
N PHE A 84 6.00 -2.39 -7.35
CA PHE A 84 5.19 -3.04 -6.31
C PHE A 84 3.76 -3.30 -6.78
N TRP A 85 3.05 -4.20 -6.08
CA TRP A 85 1.59 -4.26 -6.22
C TRP A 85 0.97 -3.00 -5.62
N CYS A 86 0.03 -2.41 -6.34
CA CYS A 86 -0.70 -1.23 -5.93
C CYS A 86 -2.11 -1.62 -5.49
N GLY A 87 -2.37 -1.51 -4.18
CA GLY A 87 -3.67 -1.78 -3.59
C GLY A 87 -4.55 -0.54 -3.58
N MET A 88 -5.75 -0.67 -4.12
CA MET A 88 -6.78 0.36 -4.09
C MET A 88 -7.96 -0.10 -3.24
N THR A 89 -8.21 0.62 -2.17
CA THR A 89 -9.30 0.31 -1.24
C THR A 89 -10.55 1.11 -1.58
N MET A 90 -11.63 0.40 -1.89
CA MET A 90 -12.97 0.94 -2.11
C MET A 90 -13.54 1.38 -0.76
N TYR A 91 -13.32 2.65 -0.42
CA TYR A 91 -13.83 3.25 0.79
C TYR A 91 -14.24 4.69 0.49
N PRO A 92 -15.46 4.89 -0.06
CA PRO A 92 -15.85 6.15 -0.70
C PRO A 92 -15.73 7.40 0.16
N VAL A 93 -15.77 7.24 1.50
CA VAL A 93 -15.74 8.36 2.44
C VAL A 93 -14.32 8.86 2.68
N THR A 94 -13.33 7.96 2.81
CA THR A 94 -11.97 8.34 3.27
C THR A 94 -10.84 7.89 2.36
N LYS A 95 -11.10 7.06 1.35
CA LYS A 95 -10.11 6.53 0.38
C LYS A 95 -10.66 6.67 -1.05
N CYS A 96 -10.73 5.59 -1.81
CA CYS A 96 -11.20 5.61 -3.20
C CYS A 96 -12.71 5.38 -3.33
N THR A 97 -13.31 6.07 -4.30
CA THR A 97 -14.62 5.70 -4.86
C THR A 97 -14.40 4.78 -6.07
N PRO A 98 -15.39 3.97 -6.47
CA PRO A 98 -15.28 3.15 -7.67
C PRO A 98 -14.90 3.96 -8.92
N GLN A 99 -15.50 5.14 -9.12
CA GLN A 99 -15.20 6.00 -10.26
C GLN A 99 -13.72 6.44 -10.28
N ARG A 100 -13.21 6.91 -9.13
CA ARG A 100 -11.80 7.33 -8.99
C ARG A 100 -10.84 6.18 -9.29
N SER A 101 -11.17 4.97 -8.85
CA SER A 101 -10.36 3.78 -9.13
C SER A 101 -10.40 3.36 -10.59
N VAL A 102 -11.55 3.46 -11.26
CA VAL A 102 -11.63 3.27 -12.72
C VAL A 102 -10.74 4.28 -13.44
N ASP A 103 -10.86 5.57 -13.13
CA ASP A 103 -10.05 6.63 -13.76
C ASP A 103 -8.54 6.39 -13.57
N MET A 104 -8.13 5.93 -12.39
CA MET A 104 -6.74 5.53 -12.11
C MET A 104 -6.31 4.31 -12.95
N ILE A 105 -7.15 3.27 -13.03
CA ILE A 105 -6.86 2.07 -13.82
C ILE A 105 -6.76 2.39 -15.31
N GLU A 106 -7.64 3.23 -15.84
CA GLU A 106 -7.59 3.65 -17.24
C GLU A 106 -6.32 4.45 -17.56
N LYS A 107 -5.89 5.32 -16.64
CA LYS A 107 -4.70 6.15 -16.83
C LYS A 107 -3.38 5.38 -16.67
N PHE A 108 -3.30 4.48 -15.69
CA PHE A 108 -2.06 3.81 -15.33
C PHE A 108 -1.98 2.37 -15.90
N GLY A 109 -3.11 1.75 -16.21
CA GLY A 109 -3.21 0.36 -16.66
C GLY A 109 -3.47 -0.61 -15.51
N THR A 110 -3.71 -1.88 -15.86
CA THR A 110 -4.14 -2.92 -14.91
C THR A 110 -2.99 -3.74 -14.33
N ASP A 111 -1.77 -3.62 -14.88
CA ASP A 111 -0.63 -4.41 -14.39
C ASP A 111 -0.30 -4.04 -12.94
N ARG A 112 -0.17 -5.10 -12.12
CA ARG A 112 0.08 -5.05 -10.67
C ARG A 112 -0.90 -4.19 -9.87
N ILE A 113 -2.16 -4.18 -10.29
CA ILE A 113 -3.26 -3.55 -9.56
C ILE A 113 -4.05 -4.60 -8.76
N CYS A 114 -4.36 -4.28 -7.51
CA CYS A 114 -5.28 -5.03 -6.68
C CYS A 114 -6.37 -4.08 -6.15
N VAL A 115 -7.64 -4.46 -6.23
CA VAL A 115 -8.76 -3.67 -5.69
C VAL A 115 -9.37 -4.45 -4.53
N ASN A 116 -9.56 -3.81 -3.38
CA ASN A 116 -10.12 -4.41 -2.16
C ASN A 116 -11.18 -3.50 -1.53
N SER A 117 -12.02 -4.01 -0.63
CA SER A 117 -13.19 -3.28 -0.11
C SER A 117 -13.08 -2.80 1.35
N ALA A 118 -11.95 -3.01 2.03
CA ALA A 118 -11.73 -2.79 3.48
C ALA A 118 -12.98 -3.03 4.34
N GLY A 119 -13.23 -4.31 4.69
CA GLY A 119 -14.30 -4.69 5.62
C GLY A 119 -13.95 -4.36 7.07
N ASP A 120 -13.85 -3.07 7.40
CA ASP A 120 -13.41 -2.57 8.70
C ASP A 120 -14.53 -1.90 9.53
N TRP A 121 -14.18 -0.92 10.35
CA TRP A 121 -15.04 -0.20 11.29
C TRP A 121 -16.04 0.78 10.67
N GLY A 122 -15.95 1.11 9.37
CA GLY A 122 -16.90 2.02 8.72
C GLY A 122 -17.73 1.36 7.60
N PRO A 123 -18.59 2.16 6.93
CA PRO A 123 -19.48 1.64 5.89
C PRO A 123 -18.67 1.05 4.73
N SER A 124 -18.58 -0.27 4.69
CA SER A 124 -17.95 -1.01 3.61
C SER A 124 -19.01 -1.62 2.70
N GLN A 125 -18.67 -1.75 1.43
CA GLN A 125 -19.47 -2.48 0.45
C GLN A 125 -18.61 -3.65 -0.05
N PRO A 126 -18.72 -4.85 0.56
CA PRO A 126 -17.93 -6.01 0.17
C PRO A 126 -18.09 -6.39 -1.32
N MET A 127 -19.24 -6.04 -1.91
CA MET A 127 -19.57 -6.27 -3.32
C MET A 127 -19.08 -5.14 -4.25
N ALA A 128 -18.28 -4.19 -3.77
CA ALA A 128 -17.73 -3.10 -4.59
C ALA A 128 -16.54 -3.54 -5.46
N VAL A 129 -16.08 -4.77 -5.29
CA VAL A 129 -15.07 -5.43 -6.12
C VAL A 129 -15.73 -6.56 -6.92
N PRO A 130 -15.26 -6.84 -8.17
CA PRO A 130 -15.86 -7.85 -9.05
C PRO A 130 -15.71 -9.29 -8.52
#